data_AF-A0A661YIB6-F1
#
_entry.id   AF-A0A661YIB6-F1
#
_cell.length_a   1.000
_cell.length_b   1.000
_cell.length_c   1.000
_cell.angle_alpha   90.00
_cell.angle_beta   90.00
_cell.angle_gamma   90.00
#
_symmetry.space_group_name_H-M   'P 1'
#
loop_
_entity.id
_entity.type
_entity.pdbx_description
1 polymer ?
#
loop_
_entity_poly.entity_id
_entity_poly.type
_entity_poly.pdbx_seq_one_letter_code
_entity_poly.pdbx_strand_id
1 'polypeptide(L)'
;FLAERYQQLKDQLTKQDLFRTFTISDYLFIKSLIFAKNNLQADEFALFSTMFTIIDEFLPKPDLLVYLYLDVSGLQRNIKNRGRSYEQEIQDTYLENIQNGYFDHIRKMNNTRVLIIDTNNIDFVENAGDYESILSLIDKDHSPGIHRFTL
;
A
#
# COMPACT_ATOMS: atom_id res chain seq x y z
N PHE A 1 -2.05 11.48 -14.97
CA PHE A 1 -1.71 10.64 -13.81
C PHE A 1 -2.53 9.35 -13.73
N LEU A 2 -3.85 9.35 -13.43
CA LEU A 2 -4.60 8.09 -13.22
C LEU A 2 -4.57 7.14 -14.43
N ALA A 3 -4.84 7.66 -15.62
CA ALA A 3 -4.75 6.89 -16.87
C ALA A 3 -3.34 6.37 -17.14
N GLU A 4 -2.31 7.15 -16.83
CA GLU A 4 -0.91 6.75 -16.98
C GLU A 4 -0.55 5.62 -16.01
N ARG A 5 -1.00 5.69 -14.75
CA ARG A 5 -0.83 4.62 -13.76
C ARG A 5 -1.55 3.34 -14.16
N TYR A 6 -2.75 3.47 -14.74
CA TYR A 6 -3.45 2.35 -15.31
C TYR A 6 -2.67 1.70 -16.45
N GLN A 7 -2.13 2.48 -17.39
CA GLN A 7 -1.31 1.93 -18.48
C GLN A 7 -0.06 1.22 -17.95
N GLN A 8 0.64 1.82 -16.98
CA GLN A 8 1.81 1.19 -16.34
C GLN A 8 1.45 -0.16 -15.70
N LEU A 9 0.38 -0.21 -14.92
CA LEU A 9 -0.10 -1.45 -14.30
C LEU A 9 -0.51 -2.47 -15.35
N LYS A 10 -1.28 -2.05 -16.36
CA LYS A 10 -1.71 -2.92 -17.45
C LYS A 10 -0.49 -3.52 -18.16
N ASP A 11 0.50 -2.72 -18.54
CA ASP A 11 1.69 -3.18 -19.23
C ASP A 11 2.52 -4.16 -18.38
N GLN A 12 2.61 -3.93 -17.07
CA GLN A 12 3.33 -4.82 -16.15
C GLN A 12 2.59 -6.14 -15.90
N LEU A 13 1.26 -6.10 -15.84
CA LEU A 13 0.43 -7.26 -15.48
C LEU A 13 0.03 -8.10 -16.70
N THR A 14 -0.07 -7.51 -17.89
CA THR A 14 -0.44 -8.22 -19.13
C THR A 14 0.75 -8.82 -19.87
N LYS A 15 1.98 -8.35 -19.61
CA LYS A 15 3.19 -9.02 -20.08
C LYS A 15 3.42 -10.26 -19.22
N GLN A 16 2.72 -11.35 -19.57
CA GLN A 16 2.99 -12.67 -19.03
C GLN A 16 4.41 -13.08 -19.38
N ASP A 17 5.30 -12.97 -18.42
CA ASP A 17 6.59 -13.64 -18.46
C ASP A 17 6.32 -15.13 -18.24
N LEU A 18 6.51 -15.96 -19.26
CA LEU A 18 6.27 -17.41 -19.19
C LEU A 18 7.04 -18.09 -18.04
N PHE A 19 8.05 -17.43 -17.49
CA PHE A 19 8.92 -17.95 -16.43
C PHE A 19 8.60 -17.42 -15.03
N ARG A 20 7.62 -16.52 -14.85
CA ARG A 20 7.23 -15.98 -13.54
C ARG A 20 5.88 -16.52 -13.10
N THR A 21 5.83 -17.11 -11.91
CA THR A 21 4.61 -17.69 -11.33
C THR A 21 3.78 -16.69 -10.52
N PHE A 22 4.32 -15.52 -10.19
CA PHE A 22 3.63 -14.45 -9.47
C PHE A 22 4.28 -13.08 -9.71
N THR A 23 3.58 -12.02 -9.30
CA THR A 23 4.04 -10.62 -9.41
C THR A 23 4.06 -9.97 -8.03
N ILE A 24 5.17 -9.32 -7.68
CA ILE A 24 5.25 -8.43 -6.52
C ILE A 24 5.16 -6.99 -7.02
N SER A 25 4.34 -6.18 -6.36
CA SER A 25 4.20 -4.76 -6.64
C SER A 25 4.25 -3.97 -5.33
N ASP A 26 5.04 -2.91 -5.31
CA ASP A 26 5.04 -1.90 -4.24
C ASP A 26 3.91 -0.86 -4.42
N TYR A 27 3.15 -0.99 -5.51
CA TYR A 27 2.08 -0.09 -5.89
C TYR A 27 0.74 -0.82 -6.01
N LEU A 28 -0.21 -0.42 -5.16
CA LEU A 28 -1.61 -0.82 -5.21
C LEU A 28 -2.45 0.35 -5.74
N PHE A 29 -3.30 0.11 -6.73
CA PHE A 29 -4.05 1.17 -7.43
C PHE A 29 -4.87 2.05 -6.47
N ILE A 30 -5.42 1.47 -5.40
CA ILE A 30 -6.18 2.19 -4.35
C ILE A 30 -5.40 3.34 -3.70
N LYS A 31 -4.07 3.28 -3.69
CA LYS A 31 -3.22 4.37 -3.21
C LYS A 31 -3.60 5.68 -3.90
N SER A 32 -3.91 5.64 -5.19
CA SER A 32 -4.35 6.81 -5.93
C SER A 32 -5.64 7.41 -5.37
N LEU A 33 -6.62 6.59 -4.99
CA LEU A 33 -7.88 7.07 -4.41
C LEU A 33 -7.68 7.67 -3.02
N ILE A 34 -6.87 7.02 -2.18
CA ILE A 34 -6.57 7.49 -0.82
C ILE A 34 -5.89 8.86 -0.86
N PHE A 35 -4.90 9.02 -1.75
CA PHE A 35 -4.21 10.31 -1.91
C PHE A 35 -5.12 11.35 -2.54
N ALA A 36 -5.91 11.01 -3.56
CA ALA A 36 -6.87 11.93 -4.17
C ALA A 36 -7.86 12.48 -3.15
N LYS A 37 -8.42 11.64 -2.28
CA LYS A 37 -9.34 12.05 -1.21
C LYS A 37 -8.75 13.11 -0.27
N ASN A 38 -7.44 13.07 -0.04
CA ASN A 38 -6.75 13.97 0.87
C ASN A 38 -6.27 15.27 0.21
N ASN A 39 -6.13 15.29 -1.11
CA ASN A 39 -5.49 16.41 -1.82
C ASN A 39 -6.43 17.17 -2.77
N LEU A 40 -7.56 16.57 -3.17
CA LEU A 40 -8.51 17.17 -4.11
C LEU A 40 -9.69 17.82 -3.38
N GLN A 41 -10.26 18.84 -4.00
CA GLN A 41 -11.56 19.38 -3.57
C GLN A 41 -12.67 18.37 -3.81
N ALA A 42 -13.82 18.56 -3.16
CA ALA A 42 -14.90 17.57 -3.15
C ALA A 42 -15.44 17.23 -4.55
N ASP A 43 -15.56 18.21 -5.43
CA ASP A 43 -16.00 18.07 -6.82
C ASP A 43 -14.95 17.36 -7.69
N GLU A 44 -13.69 17.75 -7.57
CA GLU A 44 -12.56 17.09 -8.23
C GLU A 44 -12.43 15.62 -7.77
N PHE A 45 -12.60 15.36 -6.48
CA PHE A 45 -12.57 14.02 -5.90
C PHE A 45 -13.74 13.18 -6.40
N ALA A 46 -14.94 13.74 -6.52
CA ALA A 46 -16.10 13.02 -7.06
C ALA A 46 -15.84 12.55 -8.50
N LEU A 47 -15.27 13.42 -9.33
CA LEU A 47 -14.86 13.08 -10.69
C LEU A 47 -13.76 12.01 -10.69
N PHE A 48 -12.73 12.18 -9.86
CA PHE A 48 -11.63 11.23 -9.71
C PHE A 48 -12.14 9.84 -9.31
N SER A 49 -13.01 9.77 -8.30
CA SER A 49 -13.57 8.53 -7.76
C SER A 49 -14.40 7.77 -8.80
N THR A 50 -15.16 8.50 -9.62
CA THR A 50 -15.92 7.92 -10.74
C THR A 50 -14.98 7.24 -11.74
N MET A 51 -13.92 7.94 -12.18
CA MET A 51 -12.93 7.36 -13.09
C MET A 51 -12.17 6.19 -12.47
N PHE A 52 -11.81 6.32 -11.19
CA PHE A 52 -11.13 5.26 -10.44
C PHE A 52 -11.95 3.98 -10.44
N THR A 53 -13.26 4.07 -10.16
CA THR A 53 -14.16 2.91 -10.07
C THR A 53 -14.22 2.16 -11.40
N ILE A 54 -14.36 2.88 -12.52
CA ILE A 54 -14.39 2.29 -13.86
C ILE A 54 -13.07 1.55 -14.16
N ILE A 55 -11.94 2.14 -13.80
CA ILE A 55 -10.63 1.56 -14.10
C ILE A 55 -10.32 0.34 -13.20
N ASP A 56 -10.68 0.42 -11.92
CA ASP A 56 -10.39 -0.60 -10.90
C ASP A 56 -11.05 -1.95 -11.20
N GLU A 57 -12.17 -1.96 -11.94
CA GLU A 57 -12.84 -3.18 -12.42
C GLU A 57 -12.00 -4.00 -13.40
N PHE A 58 -11.12 -3.36 -14.16
CA PHE A 58 -10.26 -4.03 -15.15
C PHE A 58 -8.91 -4.46 -14.59
N LEU A 59 -8.61 -4.13 -13.33
CA LEU A 59 -7.34 -4.44 -12.71
C LEU A 59 -7.43 -5.74 -11.90
N PRO A 60 -6.42 -6.63 -12.02
CA PRO A 60 -6.36 -7.82 -11.18
C PRO A 60 -6.23 -7.41 -9.71
N LYS A 61 -6.89 -8.18 -8.84
CA LYS A 61 -6.79 -8.01 -7.39
C LYS A 61 -5.64 -8.87 -6.86
N PRO A 62 -4.91 -8.42 -5.82
CA PRO A 62 -3.84 -9.21 -5.25
C PRO A 62 -4.38 -10.44 -4.50
N ASP A 63 -3.67 -11.56 -4.58
CA ASP A 63 -3.93 -12.73 -3.74
C ASP A 63 -3.52 -12.50 -2.27
N LEU A 64 -2.48 -11.67 -2.08
CA LEU A 64 -1.93 -11.28 -0.78
C LEU A 64 -1.60 -9.78 -0.77
N LEU A 65 -2.09 -9.06 0.24
CA LEU A 65 -1.72 -7.68 0.55
C LEU A 65 -0.90 -7.65 1.85
N VAL A 66 0.31 -7.10 1.79
CA VAL A 66 1.16 -6.87 2.97
C VAL A 66 1.16 -5.38 3.29
N TYR A 67 0.78 -5.04 4.52
CA TYR A 67 0.77 -3.68 5.04
C TYR A 67 1.75 -3.60 6.22
N LEU A 68 2.88 -2.93 5.99
CA LEU A 68 3.86 -2.64 7.05
C LEU A 68 3.39 -1.42 7.82
N TYR A 69 2.93 -1.63 9.05
CA TYR A 69 2.45 -0.59 9.94
C TYR A 69 3.60 0.00 10.73
N LEU A 70 3.72 1.33 10.67
CA LEU A 70 4.63 2.12 11.48
C LEU A 70 3.84 3.33 11.96
N ASP A 71 4.05 3.74 13.20
CA ASP A 71 3.41 4.93 13.74
C ASP A 71 3.85 6.21 13.01
N VAL A 72 3.07 7.28 13.17
CA VAL A 72 3.33 8.56 12.49
C VAL A 72 4.70 9.12 12.86
N SER A 73 5.15 8.91 14.11
CA SER A 73 6.46 9.37 14.57
C SER A 73 7.61 8.66 13.82
N GLY A 74 7.49 7.35 13.59
CA GLY A 74 8.41 6.56 12.79
C GLY A 74 8.34 6.91 11.31
N LEU A 75 7.15 7.14 10.76
CA LEU A 75 6.98 7.59 9.38
C LEU A 75 7.67 8.94 9.14
N GLN A 76 7.51 9.89 10.06
CA GLN A 76 8.19 11.19 10.01
C GLN A 76 9.71 11.04 10.05
N ARG A 77 10.23 10.18 10.94
CA ARG A 77 11.66 9.87 10.99
C ARG A 77 12.16 9.34 9.65
N ASN A 78 11.42 8.42 9.03
CA ASN A 78 11.78 7.87 7.72
C ASN A 78 11.74 8.91 6.59
N ILE A 79 10.73 9.81 6.59
CA ILE A 79 10.62 10.90 5.61
C ILE A 79 11.80 11.87 5.73
N LYS A 80 12.16 12.26 6.96
CA LYS A 80 13.31 13.14 7.23
C LYS A 80 14.62 12.49 6.78
N ASN A 81 14.84 11.22 7.15
CA ASN A 81 16.04 10.48 6.75
C ASN A 81 16.16 10.33 5.23
N ARG A 82 15.04 10.18 4.52
CA ARG A 82 15.01 10.10 3.05
C ARG A 82 15.38 11.41 2.36
N GLY A 83 15.23 12.55 3.03
CA GLY A 83 15.77 13.85 2.58
C GLY A 83 15.15 14.43 1.31
N ARG A 84 13.98 13.97 0.86
CA ARG A 84 13.28 14.56 -0.29
C ARG A 84 12.71 15.91 0.12
N SER A 85 13.16 16.98 -0.54
CA SER A 85 12.82 18.36 -0.20
C SER A 85 11.30 18.62 -0.15
N TYR A 86 10.57 18.09 -1.12
CA TYR A 86 9.11 18.24 -1.23
C TYR A 86 8.30 17.44 -0.19
N GLU A 87 8.92 16.55 0.58
CA GLU A 87 8.25 15.77 1.62
C GLU A 87 8.52 16.32 3.04
N GLN A 88 9.47 17.24 3.21
CA GLN A 88 9.92 17.68 4.54
C GLN A 88 8.86 18.44 5.34
N GLU A 89 7.86 19.01 4.67
CA GLU A 89 6.77 19.78 5.29
C GLU A 89 5.48 18.96 5.49
N ILE A 90 5.52 17.64 5.23
CA ILE A 90 4.37 16.77 5.44
C ILE A 90 3.99 16.78 6.92
N GLN A 91 2.74 17.12 7.21
CA GLN A 91 2.21 17.19 8.57
C GLN A 91 1.80 15.81 9.08
N ASP A 92 1.88 15.62 10.40
CA ASP A 92 1.47 14.40 11.09
C ASP A 92 0.00 14.05 10.77
N THR A 93 -0.88 15.04 10.81
CA THR A 93 -2.31 14.89 10.49
C THR A 93 -2.56 14.36 9.08
N TYR A 94 -1.71 14.74 8.12
CA TYR A 94 -1.80 14.21 6.76
C TYR A 94 -1.44 12.72 6.73
N LEU A 95 -0.38 12.31 7.42
CA LEU A 95 0.03 10.91 7.52
C LEU A 95 -1.03 10.06 8.23
N GLU A 96 -1.63 10.58 9.31
CA GLU A 96 -2.75 9.95 10.01
C GLU A 96 -3.94 9.72 9.07
N ASN A 97 -4.32 10.71 8.27
CA ASN A 97 -5.42 10.58 7.32
C ASN A 97 -5.13 9.54 6.22
N ILE A 98 -3.90 9.48 5.73
CA ILE A 98 -3.47 8.47 4.76
C ILE A 98 -3.54 7.07 5.38
N GLN A 99 -3.01 6.90 6.59
CA GLN A 99 -3.06 5.63 7.33
C GLN A 99 -4.50 5.17 7.59
N ASN A 100 -5.37 6.08 8.03
CA ASN A 100 -6.80 5.81 8.21
C ASN A 100 -7.47 5.39 6.89
N GLY A 101 -7.14 6.07 5.78
CA GLY A 101 -7.61 5.71 4.45
C GLY A 101 -7.22 4.30 4.03
N TYR A 102 -6.00 3.85 4.34
CA TYR A 102 -5.59 2.47 4.12
C TYR A 102 -6.38 1.48 4.98
N PHE A 103 -6.52 1.74 6.29
CA PHE A 103 -7.28 0.85 7.17
C PHE A 103 -8.75 0.75 6.77
N ASP A 104 -9.38 1.85 6.37
CA ASP A 104 -10.76 1.86 5.87
C ASP A 104 -10.93 1.03 4.60
N HIS A 105 -9.92 1.00 3.74
CA HIS A 105 -9.93 0.13 2.56
C HIS A 105 -9.70 -1.32 2.93
N ILE A 106 -8.67 -1.62 3.72
CA ILE A 106 -8.31 -2.98 4.16
C ILE A 106 -9.50 -3.66 4.85
N ARG A 107 -10.24 -2.94 5.71
CA ARG A 107 -11.44 -3.46 6.39
C ARG A 107 -12.54 -3.94 5.44
N LYS A 108 -12.53 -3.51 4.18
CA LYS A 108 -13.53 -3.89 3.15
C LYS A 108 -13.06 -5.09 2.32
N MET A 109 -11.81 -5.54 2.45
CA MET A 109 -11.21 -6.61 1.66
C MET A 109 -11.50 -8.00 2.26
N ASN A 110 -12.76 -8.39 2.30
CA ASN A 110 -13.18 -9.62 3.01
C ASN A 110 -12.70 -10.92 2.35
N ASN A 111 -12.38 -10.89 1.06
CA ASN A 111 -12.02 -12.08 0.27
C ASN A 111 -10.51 -12.14 -0.07
N THR A 112 -9.73 -11.16 0.36
CA THR A 112 -8.28 -11.09 0.11
C THR A 112 -7.51 -11.45 1.39
N ARG A 113 -6.36 -12.09 1.25
CA ARG A 113 -5.45 -12.33 2.38
C ARG A 113 -4.73 -11.02 2.67
N VAL A 114 -4.85 -10.49 3.87
CA VAL A 114 -4.18 -9.24 4.27
C VAL A 114 -3.31 -9.50 5.49
N LEU A 115 -2.03 -9.19 5.40
CA LEU A 115 -1.09 -9.22 6.52
C LEU A 115 -0.79 -7.78 6.94
N ILE A 116 -1.18 -7.43 8.16
CA ILE A 116 -0.76 -6.19 8.81
C ILE A 116 0.39 -6.56 9.74
N ILE A 117 1.58 -6.07 9.45
CA ILE A 117 2.79 -6.33 10.24
C ILE A 117 3.19 -5.02 10.90
N ASP A 118 3.06 -4.96 12.23
CA ASP A 118 3.57 -3.85 13.02
C ASP A 118 5.10 -3.94 13.09
N THR A 119 5.76 -2.91 12.57
CA THR A 119 7.22 -2.79 12.48
C THR A 119 7.76 -1.68 13.37
N ASN A 120 7.03 -1.26 14.42
CA ASN A 120 7.47 -0.16 15.29
C ASN A 120 8.72 -0.49 16.11
N ASN A 121 8.94 -1.76 16.45
CA ASN A 121 10.01 -2.20 17.36
C ASN A 121 11.15 -2.95 16.66
N ILE A 122 11.16 -2.98 15.33
CA ILE A 122 12.18 -3.67 14.53
C ILE A 122 12.81 -2.74 13.50
N ASP A 123 14.00 -3.11 13.03
CA ASP A 123 14.70 -2.42 11.96
C ASP A 123 15.10 -3.42 10.86
N PHE A 124 14.15 -3.77 10.01
CA PHE A 124 14.38 -4.69 8.89
C PHE A 124 15.28 -4.12 7.77
N VAL A 125 15.76 -2.87 7.90
CA VAL A 125 16.71 -2.27 6.97
C VAL A 125 18.13 -2.59 7.41
N GLU A 126 18.45 -2.40 8.69
CA GLU A 126 19.79 -2.60 9.24
C GLU A 126 19.97 -3.97 9.91
N ASN A 127 18.88 -4.67 10.25
CA ASN A 127 18.90 -5.97 10.92
C ASN A 127 18.34 -7.07 10.00
N ALA A 128 19.24 -7.95 9.56
CA ALA A 128 18.87 -9.10 8.73
C ALA A 128 17.90 -10.07 9.43
N GLY A 129 17.98 -10.22 10.76
CA GLY A 129 17.05 -11.09 11.50
C GLY A 129 15.61 -10.57 11.51
N ASP A 130 15.44 -9.25 11.54
CA ASP A 130 14.13 -8.61 11.46
C ASP A 130 13.54 -8.74 10.05
N TYR A 131 14.38 -8.61 9.03
CA TYR A 131 14.01 -8.88 7.63
C TYR A 131 13.54 -10.32 7.41
N GLU A 132 14.32 -11.31 7.89
CA GLU A 132 13.94 -12.72 7.82
C GLU A 132 12.64 -13.00 8.58
N SER A 133 12.40 -12.31 9.70
CA SER A 133 11.15 -12.42 10.45
C SER A 133 9.94 -11.99 9.61
N ILE A 134 10.05 -10.88 8.87
CA ILE A 134 9.01 -10.42 7.94
C ILE A 134 8.80 -11.44 6.81
N LEU A 135 9.88 -11.93 6.18
CA LEU A 135 9.78 -12.94 5.11
C LEU A 135 9.08 -14.20 5.60
N SER A 136 9.45 -14.69 6.78
CA SER A 136 8.83 -15.88 7.38
C SER A 136 7.33 -15.72 7.62
N LEU A 137 6.84 -14.50 7.84
CA LEU A 137 5.41 -14.21 7.95
C LEU A 137 4.74 -14.21 6.58
N ILE A 138 5.40 -13.67 5.55
CA ILE A 138 4.88 -13.61 4.18
C ILE A 138 4.78 -15.00 3.55
N ASP A 139 5.77 -15.86 3.80
CA ASP A 139 5.85 -17.22 3.22
C ASP A 139 4.88 -18.24 3.85
N LYS A 140 4.22 -17.90 4.96
CA LYS A 140 3.20 -18.76 5.57
C LYS A 140 1.91 -18.77 4.75
N ASP A 141 1.24 -19.91 4.75
CA ASP A 141 -0.12 -19.98 4.22
C ASP A 141 -1.11 -19.29 5.15
N HIS A 142 -1.77 -18.26 4.63
CA HIS A 142 -2.80 -17.50 5.34
C HIS A 142 -4.16 -17.75 4.71
N SER A 143 -5.18 -18.00 5.54
CA SER A 143 -6.57 -18.02 5.06
C SER A 143 -6.99 -16.62 4.59
N PRO A 144 -8.00 -16.49 3.70
CA PRO A 144 -8.59 -15.18 3.40
C PRO A 144 -9.01 -14.44 4.67
N GLY A 145 -8.85 -13.11 4.68
CA GLY A 145 -9.09 -12.26 5.84
C GLY A 145 -7.86 -11.48 6.31
N ILE A 146 -8.04 -10.74 7.40
CA ILE A 146 -7.03 -9.84 7.96
C ILE A 146 -6.29 -10.55 9.10
N HIS A 147 -4.98 -10.71 8.95
CA HIS A 147 -4.07 -11.22 9.98
C HIS A 147 -3.18 -10.09 10.47
N ARG A 148 -2.97 -10.02 11.79
CA ARG A 148 -2.16 -8.98 12.42
C ARG A 148 -1.00 -9.63 13.17
N PHE A 149 0.20 -9.10 12.96
CA PHE A 149 1.42 -9.52 13.64
C PHE A 149 2.13 -8.31 14.19
N THR A 150 2.81 -8.49 15.32
CA THR A 150 3.73 -7.50 15.88
C THR A 150 5.09 -8.15 15.98
N LEU A 151 6.08 -7.48 15.39
CA LEU A 151 7.48 -7.85 15.47
C LEU A 151 8.20 -6.92 16.45
#